data_AF-A0A382GFX2-F1
#
_entry.id   AF-A0A382GFX2-F1
#
_cell.length_a   1.000
_cell.length_b   1.000
_cell.length_c   1.000
_cell.angle_alpha   90.00
_cell.angle_beta   90.00
_cell.angle_gamma   90.00
#
_symmetry.space_group_name_H-M   'P 1'
#
loop_
_entity.id
_entity.type
_entity.pdbx_description
1 polymer ?
#
loop_
_entity_poly.entity_id
_entity_poly.type
_entity_poly.pdbx_seq_one_letter_code
_entity_poly.pdbx_strand_id
1 'polypeptide(L)'
;MTFIDQNVSLEKCPALVLNADYRPLSYYPLSLWSWQDSIKSVFLDRVTIISNYDRIVRSPSFFMKLPSVIALKNYVKPLSN
;
A
#
# COMPACT_ATOMS: atom_id res chain seq x y z
N MET A 1 -3.13 18.77 -5.03
CA MET A 1 -4.14 18.10 -4.18
C MET A 1 -5.03 17.29 -5.11
N THR A 2 -4.71 16.03 -5.37
CA THR A 2 -5.49 15.17 -6.28
C THR A 2 -6.64 14.55 -5.50
N PHE A 3 -7.85 15.08 -5.70
CA PHE A 3 -9.07 14.46 -5.20
C PHE A 3 -9.28 13.15 -5.97
N ILE A 4 -8.99 12.00 -5.32
CA ILE A 4 -9.37 10.71 -5.90
C ILE A 4 -10.88 10.61 -5.79
N ASP A 5 -11.55 10.70 -6.93
CA ASP A 5 -12.98 10.51 -7.05
C ASP A 5 -13.37 9.14 -6.46
N GLN A 6 -14.35 9.11 -5.55
CA GLN A 6 -14.88 7.86 -4.99
C GLN A 6 -15.45 6.94 -6.08
N ASN A 7 -15.63 7.46 -7.29
CA ASN A 7 -16.11 6.73 -8.46
C ASN A 7 -15.01 5.95 -9.22
N VAL A 8 -13.73 6.09 -8.86
CA VAL A 8 -12.63 5.33 -9.49
C VAL A 8 -12.63 3.87 -9.00
N SER A 9 -12.49 2.90 -9.90
CA SER A 9 -12.36 1.49 -9.51
C SER A 9 -11.17 1.27 -8.56
N LEU A 10 -11.35 0.46 -7.51
CA LEU A 10 -10.30 0.14 -6.53
C LEU A 10 -9.05 -0.46 -7.18
N GLU A 11 -9.21 -1.17 -8.30
CA GLU A 11 -8.10 -1.74 -9.08
C GLU A 11 -7.12 -0.67 -9.60
N LYS A 12 -7.53 0.61 -9.64
CA LYS A 12 -6.69 1.76 -10.01
C LYS A 12 -6.09 2.48 -8.80
N CYS A 13 -6.12 1.88 -7.61
CA CYS A 13 -5.54 2.42 -6.38
C CYS A 13 -4.42 1.50 -5.83
N PRO A 14 -3.33 1.26 -6.59
CA PRO A 14 -2.24 0.43 -6.12
C PRO A 14 -1.39 1.14 -5.06
N ALA A 15 -0.92 0.43 -4.04
CA ALA A 15 -0.06 1.02 -3.02
C ALA A 15 1.41 0.93 -3.40
N LEU A 16 2.17 2.00 -3.14
CA LEU A 16 3.62 1.99 -3.23
C LEU A 16 4.23 1.23 -2.04
N VAL A 17 5.12 0.29 -2.33
CA VAL A 17 5.81 -0.53 -1.34
C VAL A 17 7.24 -0.06 -1.16
N LEU A 18 7.54 0.31 0.07
CA LEU A 18 8.87 0.66 0.54
C LEU A 18 9.44 -0.50 1.36
N ASN A 19 10.76 -0.57 1.40
CA ASN A 19 11.48 -1.47 2.30
C ASN A 19 11.45 -0.91 3.74
N ALA A 20 11.99 -1.66 4.71
CA ALA A 20 11.99 -1.28 6.12
C ALA A 20 12.81 -0.02 6.44
N ASP A 21 13.70 0.38 5.54
CA ASP A 21 14.46 1.63 5.59
C ASP A 21 13.74 2.80 4.88
N TYR A 22 12.46 2.63 4.52
CA TYR A 22 11.63 3.61 3.81
C TYR A 22 12.15 4.01 2.43
N ARG A 23 13.06 3.21 1.85
CA ARG A 23 13.50 3.36 0.46
C ARG A 23 12.66 2.47 -0.45
N PRO A 24 12.39 2.88 -1.70
CA PRO A 24 11.64 2.04 -2.62
C PRO A 24 12.38 0.73 -2.87
N LEU A 25 11.65 -0.39 -2.79
CA LEU A 25 12.23 -1.73 -2.96
C LEU A 25 12.76 -1.93 -4.39
N SER A 26 12.14 -1.30 -5.38
CA SER A 26 12.63 -1.17 -6.75
C SER A 26 12.25 0.21 -7.30
N TYR A 27 13.22 0.89 -7.90
CA TYR A 27 12.99 2.19 -8.55
C TYR A 27 12.36 2.02 -9.94
N TYR A 28 12.61 0.89 -10.62
CA TYR A 28 12.01 0.57 -11.91
C TYR A 28 11.98 -0.95 -12.19
N PRO A 29 10.81 -1.56 -12.46
CA PRO A 29 9.49 -0.98 -12.24
C PRO A 29 9.27 -0.68 -10.74
N LEU A 30 8.51 0.38 -10.44
CA LEU A 30 8.14 0.71 -9.06
C LEU A 30 7.48 -0.51 -8.41
N SER A 31 7.87 -0.81 -7.17
CA SER A 31 7.23 -1.87 -6.38
C SER A 31 5.84 -1.42 -5.95
N LEU A 32 4.84 -1.78 -6.75
CA LEU A 32 3.43 -1.52 -6.49
C LEU A 32 2.72 -2.80 -6.07
N TRP A 33 1.86 -2.71 -5.07
CA TRP A 33 0.93 -3.78 -4.70
C TRP A 33 -0.51 -3.41 -5.03
N SER A 34 -1.33 -4.42 -5.25
CA SER A 34 -2.78 -4.23 -5.36
C SER A 34 -3.35 -3.67 -4.06
N TRP A 35 -4.54 -3.06 -4.13
CA TRP A 35 -5.21 -2.56 -2.94
C TRP A 35 -5.56 -3.71 -1.95
N GLN A 36 -5.88 -4.89 -2.48
CA GLN A 36 -6.18 -6.10 -1.69
C GLN A 36 -4.95 -6.59 -0.93
N ASP A 37 -3.80 -6.72 -1.61
CA ASP A 37 -2.56 -7.20 -0.98
C ASP A 37 -2.05 -6.24 0.09
N SER A 38 -2.28 -4.94 -0.13
CA SER A 38 -1.96 -3.88 0.82
C SER A 38 -2.79 -3.99 2.10
N ILE A 39 -4.12 -4.13 1.98
CA ILE A 39 -5.00 -4.34 3.15
C ILE A 39 -4.66 -5.64 3.86
N LYS A 40 -4.47 -6.73 3.11
CA LYS A 40 -4.11 -8.04 3.67
C LYS A 40 -2.83 -7.93 4.51
N SER A 41 -1.82 -7.23 4.02
CA SER A 41 -0.55 -7.09 4.73
C SER A 41 -0.63 -6.19 5.95
N VAL A 42 -1.49 -5.16 5.92
CA VAL A 42 -1.82 -4.36 7.12
C VAL A 42 -2.51 -5.23 8.16
N PHE A 43 -3.50 -6.02 7.75
CA PHE A 43 -4.24 -6.90 8.65
C PHE A 43 -3.35 -7.98 9.28
N LEU A 44 -2.39 -8.50 8.51
CA LEU A 44 -1.37 -9.45 8.98
C LEU A 44 -0.22 -8.78 9.76
N ASP A 45 -0.30 -7.48 10.01
CA ASP A 45 0.70 -6.68 10.74
C ASP A 45 2.12 -6.75 10.13
N ARG A 46 2.23 -6.97 8.81
CA ARG A 46 3.50 -7.13 8.09
C ARG A 46 4.11 -5.83 7.58
N VAL A 47 3.30 -4.78 7.52
CA VAL A 47 3.67 -3.47 6.98
C VAL A 47 3.25 -2.35 7.92
N THR A 48 3.91 -1.20 7.79
CA THR A 48 3.52 0.07 8.40
C THR A 48 2.88 0.95 7.33
N ILE A 49 1.76 1.60 7.67
CA ILE A 49 1.09 2.56 6.78
C ILE A 49 1.79 3.90 6.88
N ILE A 50 2.22 4.46 5.74
CA ILE A 50 2.88 5.76 5.65
C ILE A 50 1.92 6.83 5.17
N SER A 51 1.11 6.47 4.17
CA SER A 51 0.09 7.33 3.62
C SER A 51 -1.13 6.54 3.21
N ASN A 52 -2.27 7.21 3.18
CA ASN A 52 -3.55 6.65 2.77
C ASN A 52 -4.10 7.47 1.62
N TYR A 53 -4.93 6.84 0.80
CA TYR A 53 -5.87 7.54 -0.04
C TYR A 53 -6.98 8.15 0.82
N ASP A 54 -7.60 9.21 0.30
CA ASP A 54 -8.82 9.80 0.87
C ASP A 54 -10.06 8.94 0.56
N ARG A 55 -9.97 7.63 0.78
CA ARG A 55 -11.02 6.62 0.56
C ARG A 55 -11.07 5.65 1.74
N ILE A 56 -12.28 5.23 2.09
CA ILE A 56 -12.53 4.23 3.12
C ILE A 56 -12.97 2.93 2.46
N VAL A 57 -12.31 1.84 2.84
CA VAL A 57 -12.72 0.46 2.53
C VAL A 57 -13.41 -0.13 3.75
N ARG A 58 -14.49 -0.87 3.54
CA ARG A 58 -15.30 -1.40 4.63
C ARG A 58 -15.81 -2.81 4.34
N SER A 59 -15.90 -3.61 5.39
CA SER A 59 -16.76 -4.79 5.50
C SER A 59 -17.94 -4.44 6.44
N PRO A 60 -18.94 -5.33 6.60
CA PRO A 60 -20.03 -5.07 7.55
C PRO A 60 -19.59 -4.82 9.00
N SER A 61 -18.41 -5.32 9.41
CA SER A 61 -17.92 -5.24 10.79
C SER A 61 -16.59 -4.47 10.95
N PHE A 62 -15.98 -4.01 9.86
CA PHE A 62 -14.67 -3.37 9.89
C PHE A 62 -14.57 -2.26 8.84
N PHE A 63 -13.85 -1.19 9.16
CA PHE A 63 -13.54 -0.15 8.19
C PHE A 63 -12.12 0.38 8.43
N MET A 64 -11.45 0.78 7.35
CA MET A 64 -10.16 1.46 7.40
C MET A 64 -9.97 2.38 6.21
N LYS A 65 -9.04 3.34 6.32
CA LYS A 65 -8.60 4.11 5.16
C LYS A 65 -7.79 3.21 4.22
N LEU A 66 -7.94 3.40 2.91
CA LEU A 66 -7.20 2.62 1.93
C LEU A 66 -5.73 3.06 1.92
N PRO A 67 -4.77 2.15 2.16
CA PRO A 67 -3.35 2.51 2.16
C PRO A 67 -2.88 2.86 0.74
N SER A 68 -2.09 3.93 0.62
CA SER A 68 -1.48 4.37 -0.64
C SER A 68 0.03 4.18 -0.65
N VAL A 69 0.68 4.29 0.51
CA VAL A 69 2.11 4.05 0.67
C VAL A 69 2.31 3.22 1.93
N ILE A 70 3.00 2.08 1.79
CA ILE A 70 3.28 1.14 2.86
C ILE A 70 4.78 0.83 2.91
N ALA A 71 5.31 0.56 4.10
CA ALA A 71 6.67 0.10 4.32
C ALA A 71 6.67 -1.28 4.94
N LEU A 72 7.50 -2.20 4.43
CA LEU A 72 7.69 -3.52 5.04
C LEU A 72 8.28 -3.37 6.44
N LYS A 73 7.81 -4.17 7.40
CA LYS A 73 8.43 -4.18 8.75
C LYS A 73 9.78 -4.89 8.78
N ASN A 74 9.96 -5.87 7.90
CA ASN A 74 11.19 -6.63 7.80
C ASN A 74 11.98 -6.20 6.58
N TYR A 75 13.28 -5.99 6.76
CA TYR A 75 14.16 -5.58 5.67
C TYR A 75 14.32 -6.73 4.67
N VAL A 76 14.02 -6.44 3.41
CA VAL A 76 14.25 -7.36 2.29
C VAL A 76 15.50 -6.90 1.55
N LYS A 77 16.47 -7.81 1.35
CA LYS A 77 17.62 -7.52 0.49
C LYS A 77 17.13 -7.48 -0.96
N PRO A 78 17.33 -6.37 -1.70
CA PRO A 78 17.06 -6.35 -3.13
C PRO A 78 17.84 -7.48 -3.79
N LEU A 79 17.19 -8.23 -4.66
CA LEU A 79 17.90 -9.16 -5.54
C LEU A 79 18.82 -8.31 -6.42
N SER A 80 20.14 -8.49 -6.31
CA SER A 80 21.04 -7.98 -7.33
C SER A 80 20.67 -8.70 -8.62
N ASN A 81 20.30 -7.94 -9.65
CA ASN A 81 20.31 -8.47 -11.02
C ASN A 81 21.73 -8.82 -11.45
#